data_AF-A0A370LQZ6-F1
#
_entry.id   AF-A0A370LQZ6-F1
#
_cell.length_a   1.000
_cell.length_b   1.000
_cell.length_c   1.000
_cell.angle_alpha   90.00
_cell.angle_beta   90.00
_cell.angle_gamma   90.00
#
_symmetry.space_group_name_H-M   'P 1'
#
loop_
_entity.id
_entity.type
_entity.pdbx_description
1 polymer ?
#
loop_
_entity_poly.entity_id
_entity_poly.type
_entity_poly.pdbx_seq_one_letter_code
_entity_poly.pdbx_strand_id
1 'polypeptide(L)'
;MSKKLDNLSDEIVSFWWPCPSYYRAQIVYGVFSGKYVNWNSCRESFHTLVDSNTKRFLIKHSTKTTPRDIAAFIGRIERKLGIKPNSMTTFCITNETRTICVYPSSFWTRHGMRFSLFTILLRAAKKYKCSKRNYRETLESNAYIKRTKKAVDRFLQGNTKCNTTQHSYAYSGWLSTFSRNQLDLNKMLKKP
;
A
#
# COMPACT_ATOMS: atom_id res chain seq x y z
N MET A 1 -0.78 -21.20 19.51
CA MET A 1 -1.84 -20.17 19.57
C MET A 1 -1.34 -18.87 18.94
N SER A 2 -1.62 -18.66 17.64
CA SER A 2 -1.32 -17.38 16.96
C SER A 2 -2.53 -16.46 17.11
N LYS A 3 -2.37 -15.33 17.81
CA LYS A 3 -3.40 -14.31 17.95
C LYS A 3 -3.56 -13.59 16.60
N LYS A 4 -4.54 -14.01 15.81
CA LYS A 4 -5.10 -13.19 14.72
C LYS A 4 -5.65 -11.91 15.34
N LEU A 5 -5.33 -10.77 14.75
CA LEU A 5 -5.98 -9.51 15.04
C LEU A 5 -7.29 -9.50 14.25
N ASP A 6 -8.40 -9.68 14.96
CA ASP A 6 -9.81 -9.62 14.57
C ASP A 6 -10.10 -9.66 13.06
N ASN A 7 -10.36 -10.87 12.55
CA ASN A 7 -11.13 -11.10 11.33
C ASN A 7 -12.40 -11.84 11.75
N LEU A 8 -13.54 -11.16 11.70
CA LEU A 8 -14.87 -11.72 12.03
C LEU A 8 -15.39 -12.58 10.87
N SER A 9 -14.69 -13.66 10.53
CA SER A 9 -15.17 -14.67 9.58
C SER A 9 -14.72 -16.07 10.04
N ASP A 10 -15.67 -16.98 10.18
CA ASP A 10 -15.56 -18.32 10.79
C ASP A 10 -14.75 -19.36 10.01
N GLU A 11 -13.80 -18.97 9.16
CA GLU A 11 -12.97 -19.91 8.40
C GLU A 11 -11.49 -19.91 8.81
N ILE A 12 -11.02 -21.12 9.16
CA ILE A 12 -9.62 -21.43 9.48
C ILE A 12 -8.85 -21.60 8.17
N VAL A 13 -7.77 -20.83 8.01
CA VAL A 13 -6.81 -21.01 6.91
C VAL A 13 -5.47 -21.44 7.50
N SER A 14 -4.99 -22.60 7.06
CA SER A 14 -3.75 -23.26 7.49
C SER A 14 -2.50 -22.63 6.84
N PHE A 15 -1.37 -22.69 7.56
CA PHE A 15 -0.06 -22.17 7.15
C PHE A 15 1.00 -23.29 7.25
N TRP A 16 1.91 -23.38 6.27
CA TRP A 16 3.09 -24.24 6.32
C TRP A 16 4.36 -23.56 5.73
N TRP A 17 5.35 -23.32 6.62
CA TRP A 17 6.82 -23.52 6.58
C TRP A 17 7.75 -23.02 5.43
N PRO A 18 9.09 -22.90 5.67
CA PRO A 18 9.79 -21.82 6.37
C PRO A 18 10.57 -20.88 5.40
N CYS A 19 10.93 -19.67 5.82
CA CYS A 19 11.86 -18.82 5.07
C CYS A 19 13.05 -18.40 5.95
N PRO A 20 14.31 -18.47 5.48
CA PRO A 20 15.50 -18.34 6.31
C PRO A 20 15.78 -16.89 6.72
N SER A 21 16.37 -16.74 7.90
CA SER A 21 16.79 -15.50 8.53
C SER A 21 18.06 -14.93 7.90
N TYR A 22 18.04 -13.69 7.38
CA TYR A 22 19.28 -12.93 7.11
C TYR A 22 19.13 -11.39 7.29
N TYR A 23 19.88 -10.91 8.30
CA TYR A 23 20.67 -9.68 8.47
C TYR A 23 20.15 -8.22 8.33
N ARG A 24 20.89 -7.40 9.09
CA ARG A 24 20.68 -6.04 9.59
C ARG A 24 20.86 -4.94 8.53
N ALA A 25 19.88 -4.04 8.47
CA ALA A 25 19.91 -2.59 8.21
C ALA A 25 18.46 -2.16 7.93
N GLN A 26 18.14 -0.86 7.97
CA GLN A 26 16.79 -0.32 7.77
C GLN A 26 16.26 -0.54 6.34
N ILE A 27 15.94 -1.78 6.00
CA ILE A 27 15.57 -2.19 4.66
C ILE A 27 14.15 -2.70 4.70
N VAL A 28 13.29 -2.13 3.85
CA VAL A 28 12.00 -2.72 3.60
C VAL A 28 12.13 -3.62 2.39
N TYR A 29 12.03 -4.92 2.61
CA TYR A 29 11.99 -5.89 1.55
C TYR A 29 10.56 -6.07 1.09
N GLY A 30 10.31 -6.01 -0.22
CA GLY A 30 9.26 -6.81 -0.84
C GLY A 30 9.91 -8.05 -1.45
N VAL A 31 9.37 -9.23 -1.19
CA VAL A 31 9.76 -10.45 -1.91
C VAL A 31 8.79 -10.59 -3.08
N PHE A 32 9.33 -10.61 -4.30
CA PHE A 32 8.60 -10.80 -5.54
C PHE A 32 9.16 -12.02 -6.26
N SER A 33 8.39 -13.10 -6.38
CA SER A 33 8.78 -14.29 -7.18
C SER A 33 10.20 -14.82 -6.88
N GLY A 34 10.60 -14.84 -5.61
CA GLY A 34 11.95 -15.26 -5.17
C GLY A 34 13.05 -14.19 -5.32
N LYS A 35 12.75 -13.02 -5.91
CA LYS A 35 13.66 -11.88 -6.03
C LYS A 35 13.36 -10.82 -4.97
N TYR A 36 14.42 -10.34 -4.33
CA TYR A 36 14.38 -9.34 -3.27
C TYR A 36 14.37 -7.93 -3.86
N VAL A 37 13.37 -7.12 -3.51
CA VAL A 37 13.31 -5.72 -3.94
C VAL A 37 13.31 -4.81 -2.72
N ASN A 38 14.32 -3.95 -2.63
CA ASN A 38 14.39 -2.93 -1.58
C ASN A 38 13.40 -1.80 -1.89
N TRP A 39 12.28 -1.81 -1.19
CA TRP A 39 11.21 -0.81 -1.32
C TRP A 39 11.59 0.56 -0.73
N ASN A 40 12.57 0.65 0.17
CA ASN A 40 12.94 1.91 0.80
C ASN A 40 13.70 2.84 -0.16
N SER A 41 14.69 2.32 -0.89
CA SER A 41 15.55 3.12 -1.76
C SER A 41 14.94 3.40 -3.14
N CYS A 42 14.17 2.47 -3.71
CA CYS A 42 13.77 2.58 -5.11
C CYS A 42 12.26 2.38 -5.32
N ARG A 43 11.45 3.37 -4.90
CA ARG A 43 10.00 3.38 -5.21
C ARG A 43 9.75 3.33 -6.72
N GLU A 44 10.59 3.96 -7.53
CA GLU A 44 10.51 3.82 -8.98
C GLU A 44 10.77 2.38 -9.43
N SER A 45 11.75 1.68 -8.88
CA SER A 45 12.00 0.28 -9.29
C SER A 45 10.97 -0.70 -8.73
N PHE A 46 10.33 -0.40 -7.60
CA PHE A 46 9.37 -1.33 -7.01
C PHE A 46 8.10 -1.49 -7.86
N HIS A 47 7.60 -0.42 -8.49
CA HIS A 47 6.41 -0.52 -9.33
C HIS A 47 6.69 -1.15 -10.70
N THR A 48 7.94 -1.10 -11.19
CA THR A 48 8.32 -1.80 -12.42
C THR A 48 8.49 -3.30 -12.21
N LEU A 49 8.75 -3.71 -10.96
CA LEU A 49 8.88 -5.11 -10.55
C LEU A 49 7.56 -5.72 -10.09
N VAL A 50 6.59 -4.89 -9.71
CA VAL A 50 5.24 -5.35 -9.36
C VAL A 50 4.35 -5.28 -10.59
N ASP A 51 4.01 -6.46 -11.10
CA ASP A 51 3.02 -6.64 -12.17
C ASP A 51 1.67 -7.11 -11.61
N SER A 52 0.71 -7.37 -12.51
CA SER A 52 -0.60 -7.92 -12.18
C SER A 52 -0.56 -9.30 -11.53
N ASN A 53 0.57 -10.01 -11.61
CA ASN A 53 0.77 -11.33 -11.03
C ASN A 53 1.28 -11.27 -9.58
N THR A 54 1.59 -10.06 -9.07
CA THR A 54 2.03 -9.87 -7.69
C THR A 54 0.90 -10.19 -6.70
N LYS A 55 0.90 -11.42 -6.17
CA LYS A 55 -0.10 -11.86 -5.17
C LYS A 55 0.15 -11.29 -3.79
N ARG A 56 1.41 -11.10 -3.41
CA ARG A 56 1.82 -10.63 -2.09
C ARG A 56 3.22 -10.03 -2.12
N PHE A 57 3.51 -9.20 -1.13
CA PHE A 57 4.86 -8.71 -0.88
C PHE A 57 5.06 -8.51 0.63
N LEU A 58 6.31 -8.41 1.06
CA LEU A 58 6.66 -8.10 2.45
C LEU A 58 6.82 -6.59 2.62
N ILE A 59 6.59 -6.08 3.82
CA ILE A 59 7.05 -4.75 4.23
C ILE A 59 7.60 -4.78 5.64
N LYS A 60 8.68 -4.03 5.88
CA LYS A 60 9.16 -3.73 7.24
C LYS A 60 8.52 -2.48 7.80
N HIS A 61 8.19 -2.50 9.08
CA HIS A 61 7.69 -1.35 9.83
C HIS A 61 8.65 -0.93 10.95
N SER A 62 8.43 0.27 11.49
CA SER A 62 9.23 0.78 12.61
C SER A 62 8.85 0.07 13.91
N THR A 63 9.72 0.12 14.92
CA THR A 63 9.40 -0.34 16.29
C THR A 63 8.27 0.47 16.92
N LYS A 64 8.06 1.71 16.45
CA LYS A 64 7.00 2.60 16.92
C LYS A 64 5.67 2.33 16.24
N THR A 65 5.54 1.34 15.36
CA THR A 65 4.31 1.09 14.58
C THR A 65 3.99 -0.38 14.57
N THR A 66 2.72 -0.72 14.81
CA THR A 66 2.29 -2.12 14.83
C THR A 66 1.71 -2.54 13.47
N PRO A 67 1.67 -3.85 13.16
CA PRO A 67 0.91 -4.37 12.02
C PRO A 67 -0.55 -3.89 12.02
N ARG A 68 -1.17 -3.86 13.20
CA ARG A 68 -2.55 -3.38 13.41
C ARG A 68 -2.72 -1.93 12.95
N ASP A 69 -1.76 -1.07 13.26
CA ASP A 69 -1.78 0.33 12.84
C ASP A 69 -1.81 0.46 11.31
N ILE A 70 -0.92 -0.26 10.62
CA ILE A 70 -0.84 -0.22 9.16
C ILE A 70 -2.14 -0.74 8.53
N ALA A 71 -2.64 -1.88 9.00
CA ALA A 71 -3.88 -2.49 8.52
C ALA A 71 -5.09 -1.55 8.73
N ALA A 72 -5.20 -0.93 9.91
CA ALA A 72 -6.29 0.00 10.21
C ALA A 72 -6.25 1.26 9.34
N PHE A 73 -5.05 1.79 9.06
CA PHE A 73 -4.89 2.96 8.18
C PHE A 73 -5.36 2.66 6.75
N ILE A 74 -4.88 1.55 6.17
CA ILE A 74 -5.25 1.14 4.81
C ILE A 74 -6.73 0.77 4.76
N GLY A 75 -7.22 -0.02 5.72
CA GLY A 75 -8.63 -0.40 5.77
C GLY A 75 -9.57 0.79 5.87
N ARG A 76 -9.18 1.89 6.53
CA ARG A 76 -9.96 3.13 6.57
C ARG A 76 -10.06 3.79 5.18
N ILE A 77 -8.97 3.79 4.41
CA ILE A 77 -8.96 4.31 3.04
C ILE A 77 -9.85 3.45 2.14
N GLU A 78 -9.69 2.13 2.20
CA GLU A 78 -10.45 1.20 1.37
C GLU A 78 -11.95 1.26 1.66
N ARG A 79 -12.34 1.38 2.94
CA ARG A 79 -13.73 1.65 3.32
C ARG A 79 -14.25 2.97 2.77
N LYS A 80 -13.44 4.04 2.81
CA LYS A 80 -13.80 5.34 2.24
C LYS A 80 -13.98 5.27 0.71
N LEU A 81 -13.25 4.37 0.04
CA LEU A 81 -13.37 4.10 -1.39
C LEU A 81 -14.50 3.13 -1.74
N GLY A 82 -15.24 2.61 -0.76
CA GLY A 82 -16.33 1.66 -0.97
C GLY A 82 -15.88 0.27 -1.43
N ILE A 83 -14.64 -0.13 -1.13
CA ILE A 83 -14.14 -1.48 -1.45
C ILE A 83 -14.84 -2.49 -0.53
N LYS A 84 -15.41 -3.55 -1.14
CA LYS A 84 -16.13 -4.60 -0.40
C LYS A 84 -15.19 -5.31 0.58
N PRO A 85 -15.66 -5.69 1.80
CA PRO A 85 -14.82 -6.32 2.82
C PRO A 85 -14.03 -7.54 2.36
N ASN A 86 -14.65 -8.43 1.57
CA ASN A 86 -14.01 -9.63 1.01
C ASN A 86 -12.95 -9.34 -0.07
N SER A 87 -12.86 -8.09 -0.53
CA SER A 87 -11.93 -7.63 -1.55
C SER A 87 -10.91 -6.65 -1.00
N MET A 88 -10.88 -6.39 0.32
CA MET A 88 -9.93 -5.48 0.96
C MET A 88 -8.51 -6.06 1.03
N THR A 89 -7.52 -5.22 1.29
CA THR A 89 -6.14 -5.66 1.49
C THR A 89 -6.03 -6.45 2.80
N THR A 90 -5.40 -7.63 2.72
CA THR A 90 -5.15 -8.48 3.89
C THR A 90 -3.70 -8.36 4.35
N PHE A 91 -3.49 -8.41 5.66
CA PHE A 91 -2.17 -8.34 6.29
C PHE A 91 -1.93 -9.57 7.15
N CYS A 92 -0.75 -10.16 7.05
CA CYS A 92 -0.32 -11.29 7.88
C CYS A 92 0.99 -10.94 8.60
N ILE A 93 1.08 -11.31 9.87
CA ILE A 93 2.35 -11.25 10.61
C ILE A 93 3.29 -12.35 10.13
N THR A 94 4.59 -12.09 10.11
CA THR A 94 5.61 -13.11 9.84
C THR A 94 6.32 -13.51 11.14
N ASN A 95 7.27 -14.45 11.06
CA ASN A 95 8.18 -14.81 12.15
C ASN A 95 9.14 -13.65 12.52
N GLU A 96 9.40 -12.74 11.59
CA GLU A 96 10.22 -11.55 11.83
C GLU A 96 9.33 -10.44 12.41
N THR A 97 9.55 -10.08 13.67
CA THR A 97 8.70 -9.16 14.46
C THR A 97 8.42 -7.80 13.83
N ARG A 98 9.29 -7.33 12.92
CA ARG A 98 9.16 -6.04 12.22
C ARG A 98 8.75 -6.17 10.77
N THR A 99 8.35 -7.35 10.32
CA THR A 99 7.97 -7.64 8.94
C THR A 99 6.55 -8.15 8.89
N ILE A 100 5.78 -7.64 7.93
CA ILE A 100 4.43 -8.12 7.64
C ILE A 100 4.31 -8.47 6.16
N CYS A 101 3.50 -9.48 5.87
CA CYS A 101 3.11 -9.86 4.53
C CYS A 101 1.82 -9.12 4.16
N VAL A 102 1.82 -8.50 2.99
CA VAL A 102 0.70 -7.73 2.44
C VAL A 102 0.15 -8.46 1.23
N TYR A 103 -1.14 -8.74 1.27
CA TYR A 103 -1.92 -9.28 0.16
C TYR A 103 -2.79 -8.13 -0.36
N PRO A 104 -2.30 -7.35 -1.34
CA PRO A 104 -3.01 -6.17 -1.82
C PRO A 104 -4.37 -6.55 -2.44
N SER A 105 -5.38 -5.71 -2.20
CA SER A 105 -6.64 -5.80 -2.94
C SER A 105 -6.41 -5.74 -4.45
N SER A 106 -7.20 -6.50 -5.21
CA SER A 106 -7.25 -6.41 -6.69
C SER A 106 -7.58 -4.99 -7.17
N PHE A 107 -8.27 -4.19 -6.36
CA PHE A 107 -8.51 -2.78 -6.64
C PHE A 107 -7.19 -2.00 -6.85
N TRP A 108 -6.19 -2.26 -6.01
CA TRP A 108 -4.89 -1.59 -6.08
C TRP A 108 -4.02 -2.15 -7.19
N THR A 109 -3.98 -3.47 -7.37
CA THR A 109 -3.09 -4.12 -8.35
C THR A 109 -3.61 -4.09 -9.78
N ARG A 110 -4.91 -3.89 -10.01
CA ARG A 110 -5.48 -3.84 -11.38
C ARG A 110 -4.91 -2.70 -12.23
N HIS A 111 -4.44 -1.62 -11.60
CA HIS A 111 -3.88 -0.47 -12.31
C HIS A 111 -2.57 -0.02 -11.66
N GLY A 112 -1.49 0.07 -12.44
CA GLY A 112 -0.18 0.51 -11.96
C GLY A 112 -0.22 1.86 -11.23
N MET A 113 -1.06 2.79 -11.70
CA MET A 113 -1.34 4.08 -11.04
C MET A 113 -1.87 3.93 -9.60
N ARG A 114 -2.85 3.04 -9.41
CA ARG A 114 -3.45 2.78 -8.09
C ARG A 114 -2.43 2.10 -7.18
N PHE A 115 -1.70 1.12 -7.70
CA PHE A 115 -0.63 0.46 -6.96
C PHE A 115 0.48 1.45 -6.56
N SER A 116 0.81 2.37 -7.45
CA SER A 116 1.79 3.43 -7.20
C SER A 116 1.36 4.35 -6.06
N LEU A 117 0.08 4.69 -5.96
CA LEU A 117 -0.48 5.40 -4.81
C LEU A 117 -0.51 4.52 -3.56
N PHE A 118 -0.92 3.26 -3.69
CA PHE A 118 -0.99 2.30 -2.60
C PHE A 118 0.35 2.16 -1.85
N THR A 119 1.46 2.10 -2.58
CA THR A 119 2.79 2.07 -1.96
C THR A 119 3.12 3.37 -1.22
N ILE A 120 2.69 4.54 -1.70
CA ILE A 120 2.83 5.81 -0.96
C ILE A 120 1.98 5.79 0.32
N LEU A 121 0.76 5.26 0.25
CA LEU A 121 -0.13 5.14 1.40
C LEU A 121 0.44 4.18 2.45
N LEU A 122 1.01 3.04 2.06
CA LEU A 122 1.69 2.14 2.99
C LEU A 122 2.89 2.80 3.66
N ARG A 123 3.62 3.70 2.97
CA ARG A 123 4.69 4.51 3.59
C ARG A 123 4.13 5.49 4.62
N ALA A 124 3.00 6.15 4.34
CA ALA A 124 2.32 7.01 5.31
C ALA A 124 1.82 6.21 6.53
N ALA A 125 1.25 5.03 6.28
CA ALA A 125 0.72 4.12 7.30
C ALA A 125 1.75 3.75 8.37
N LYS A 126 3.05 3.74 8.03
CA LYS A 126 4.13 3.49 8.99
C LYS A 126 4.23 4.52 10.10
N LYS A 127 3.59 5.68 10.00
CA LYS A 127 3.55 6.70 11.06
C LYS A 127 2.20 6.75 11.78
N TYR A 128 1.21 5.99 11.31
CA TYR A 128 -0.14 5.99 11.89
C TYR A 128 -0.17 5.28 13.22
N LYS A 129 -0.94 5.79 14.18
CA LYS A 129 -1.22 5.14 15.46
C LYS A 129 -2.73 5.07 15.68
N CYS A 130 -3.29 3.86 15.79
CA CYS A 130 -4.74 3.68 16.00
C CYS A 130 -5.25 4.40 17.25
N SER A 131 -4.47 4.34 18.34
CA SER A 131 -4.81 4.95 19.62
C SER A 131 -4.97 6.47 19.54
N LYS A 132 -4.23 7.14 18.66
CA LYS A 132 -4.29 8.60 18.48
C LYS A 132 -5.39 9.06 17.52
N ARG A 133 -6.03 8.14 16.80
CA ARG A 133 -7.03 8.43 15.75
C ARG A 133 -6.57 9.49 14.72
N ASN A 134 -5.26 9.67 14.55
CA ASN A 134 -4.64 10.78 13.81
C ASN A 134 -4.48 10.51 12.31
N TYR A 135 -5.55 10.02 11.69
CA TYR A 135 -5.53 9.55 10.30
C TYR A 135 -5.12 10.65 9.31
N ARG A 136 -5.75 11.82 9.40
CA ARG A 136 -5.52 12.93 8.46
C ARG A 136 -4.13 13.54 8.61
N GLU A 137 -3.72 13.77 9.86
CA GLU A 137 -2.36 14.23 10.18
C GLU A 137 -1.32 13.27 9.62
N THR A 138 -1.50 11.96 9.82
CA THR A 138 -0.58 10.95 9.30
C THR A 138 -0.52 10.96 7.77
N LEU A 139 -1.68 11.03 7.11
CA LEU A 139 -1.79 11.10 5.66
C LEU A 139 -1.03 12.33 5.12
N GLU A 140 -1.25 13.49 5.71
CA GLU A 140 -0.65 14.77 5.28
C GLU A 140 0.83 14.91 5.69
N SER A 141 1.31 14.14 6.67
CA SER A 141 2.73 14.13 7.10
C SER A 141 3.69 13.52 6.08
N ASN A 142 3.18 12.81 5.06
CA ASN A 142 3.98 12.17 4.04
C ASN A 142 4.30 13.17 2.90
N ALA A 143 5.58 13.40 2.63
CA ALA A 143 6.03 14.38 1.63
C ALA A 143 5.46 14.13 0.22
N TYR A 144 5.29 12.88 -0.20
CA TYR A 144 4.72 12.53 -1.50
C TYR A 144 3.24 12.90 -1.58
N ILE A 145 2.51 12.62 -0.50
CA ILE A 145 1.09 12.97 -0.39
C ILE A 145 0.94 14.49 -0.36
N LYS A 146 1.77 15.21 0.42
CA LYS A 146 1.75 16.67 0.49
C LYS A 146 1.93 17.30 -0.91
N ARG A 147 2.88 16.81 -1.70
CA ARG A 147 3.14 17.27 -3.08
C ARG A 147 1.99 16.95 -4.06
N THR A 148 1.18 15.94 -3.76
CA THR A 148 0.07 15.50 -4.63
C THR A 148 -1.29 15.62 -3.94
N LYS A 149 -1.41 16.52 -2.94
CA LYS A 149 -2.55 16.59 -2.02
C LYS A 149 -3.89 16.65 -2.74
N LYS A 150 -4.01 17.58 -3.70
CA LYS A 150 -5.23 17.76 -4.50
C LYS A 150 -5.64 16.48 -5.25
N ALA A 151 -4.67 15.76 -5.82
CA ALA A 151 -4.93 14.50 -6.53
C ALA A 151 -5.33 13.38 -5.58
N VAL A 152 -4.67 13.27 -4.41
CA VAL A 152 -5.02 12.28 -3.38
C VAL A 152 -6.42 12.55 -2.84
N ASP A 153 -6.75 13.81 -2.52
CA ASP A 153 -8.08 14.19 -2.05
C ASP A 153 -9.15 13.84 -3.09
N ARG A 154 -8.90 14.15 -4.37
CA ARG A 154 -9.80 13.81 -5.49
C ARG A 154 -9.98 12.30 -5.66
N PHE A 155 -8.90 11.53 -5.54
CA PHE A 155 -8.94 10.06 -5.59
C PHE A 155 -9.77 9.49 -4.45
N LEU A 156 -9.59 10.00 -3.23
CA LEU A 156 -10.35 9.60 -2.04
C LEU A 156 -11.83 10.02 -2.06
N GLN A 157 -12.25 10.86 -3.01
CA GLN A 157 -13.66 11.13 -3.32
C GLN A 157 -14.27 10.09 -4.29
N GLY A 158 -13.53 9.03 -4.63
CA GLY A 158 -13.98 7.97 -5.54
C GLY A 158 -13.57 8.18 -7.00
N ASN A 159 -12.81 9.23 -7.33
CA ASN A 159 -12.30 9.45 -8.69
C ASN A 159 -11.04 8.61 -8.92
N THR A 160 -11.22 7.30 -9.04
CA THR A 160 -10.13 6.30 -9.00
C THR A 160 -9.66 5.84 -10.38
N LYS A 161 -10.32 6.25 -11.46
CA LYS A 161 -9.93 5.93 -12.84
C LYS A 161 -8.96 6.99 -13.34
N CYS A 162 -7.72 6.58 -13.60
CA CYS A 162 -6.69 7.48 -14.12
C CYS A 162 -6.67 7.41 -15.66
N ASN A 163 -6.85 8.55 -16.33
CA ASN A 163 -6.89 8.65 -17.79
C ASN A 163 -5.49 8.89 -18.40
N THR A 164 -4.47 8.23 -17.86
CA THR A 164 -3.15 8.23 -18.49
C THR A 164 -3.19 7.26 -19.66
N THR A 165 -2.88 7.74 -20.87
CA THR A 165 -2.85 6.95 -22.12
C THR A 165 -1.89 5.76 -22.10
N GLN A 166 -1.04 5.66 -21.07
CA GLN A 166 -0.15 4.53 -20.84
C GLN A 166 -0.82 3.51 -19.90
N HIS A 167 -1.38 2.45 -20.48
CA HIS A 167 -1.99 1.31 -19.78
C HIS A 167 -0.95 0.29 -19.26
N SER A 168 0.35 0.52 -19.50
CA SER A 168 1.43 -0.41 -19.14
C SER A 168 2.09 -0.02 -17.80
N TYR A 169 2.72 -1.01 -17.16
CA TYR A 169 3.56 -0.81 -15.97
C TYR A 169 4.84 0.02 -16.25
N ALA A 170 5.09 0.43 -17.50
CA ALA A 170 6.17 1.31 -17.94
C ALA A 170 5.86 2.82 -17.70
N TYR A 171 5.18 3.11 -16.60
CA TYR A 171 4.53 4.38 -16.31
C TYR A 171 5.39 5.32 -15.44
N SER A 172 5.20 6.62 -15.62
CA SER A 172 5.73 7.67 -14.73
C SER A 172 4.98 7.73 -13.39
N GLY A 173 5.22 6.77 -12.47
CA GLY A 173 4.70 6.63 -11.08
C GLY A 173 3.91 7.80 -10.45
N TRP A 174 2.82 7.57 -9.66
CA TRP A 174 1.89 8.58 -9.09
C TRP A 174 2.44 10.01 -8.87
N LEU A 175 3.54 10.12 -8.12
CA LEU A 175 4.24 11.38 -7.88
C LEU A 175 4.61 12.12 -9.17
N SER A 176 5.29 11.50 -10.14
CA SER A 176 5.73 12.18 -11.37
C SER A 176 4.57 12.66 -12.24
N THR A 177 3.42 11.97 -12.18
CA THR A 177 2.20 12.45 -12.85
C THR A 177 1.57 13.61 -12.11
N PHE A 178 1.32 13.49 -10.80
CA PHE A 178 0.46 14.44 -10.08
C PHE A 178 1.20 15.56 -9.32
N SER A 179 2.53 15.57 -9.35
CA SER A 179 3.33 16.64 -8.71
C SER A 179 3.62 17.83 -9.62
N ARG A 180 3.21 17.78 -10.91
CA ARG A 180 3.39 18.89 -11.84
C ARG A 180 2.34 19.97 -11.57
N ASN A 181 2.76 21.23 -11.68
CA ASN A 181 1.84 22.36 -11.59
C ASN A 181 0.90 22.36 -12.83
N GLN A 182 -0.34 22.84 -12.65
CA GLN A 182 -1.33 23.06 -13.73
C GLN A 182 -2.01 21.82 -14.35
N LEU A 183 -2.07 20.69 -13.64
CA LEU A 183 -2.85 19.53 -14.11
C LEU A 183 -4.36 19.73 -13.91
N ASP A 184 -5.13 19.50 -14.96
CA ASP A 184 -6.59 19.37 -14.87
C ASP A 184 -6.95 18.00 -14.26
N LEU A 185 -7.14 17.98 -12.94
CA LEU A 185 -7.47 16.77 -12.20
C LEU A 185 -8.83 16.17 -12.61
N ASN A 186 -9.76 16.95 -13.15
CA ASN A 186 -11.06 16.43 -13.60
C ASN A 186 -10.93 15.61 -14.89
N LYS A 187 -9.99 15.98 -15.76
CA LYS A 187 -9.65 15.18 -16.94
C LYS A 187 -8.86 13.93 -16.58
N MET A 188 -7.96 14.05 -15.60
CA MET A 188 -7.02 12.97 -15.22
C MET A 188 -7.63 11.90 -14.31
N LEU A 189 -8.45 12.29 -13.34
CA LEU A 189 -9.07 11.40 -12.36
C LEU A 189 -10.59 11.44 -12.51
N LYS A 190 -11.16 10.34 -12.98
CA LYS A 190 -12.60 10.16 -13.21
C LYS A 190 -13.17 9.12 -12.25
N LYS A 191 -14.49 9.14 -12.07
CA LYS A 191 -15.20 8.04 -11.41
C LYS A 191 -14.97 6.71 -12.18
N PRO A 192 -14.94 5.57 -11.47
CA PRO A 192 -14.70 4.25 -12.06
C PRO A 192 -15.67 3.91 -13.20
#